data_AF-A0AAV5I3Z5-F1
#
_entry.id   AF-A0AAV5I3Z5-F1
#
_cell.length_a   1.000
_cell.length_b   1.000
_cell.length_c   1.000
_cell.angle_alpha   90.00
_cell.angle_beta   90.00
_cell.angle_gamma   90.00
#
_symmetry.space_group_name_H-M   'P 1'
#
loop_
_entity.id
_entity.type
_entity.pdbx_description
1 polymer ?
#
loop_
_entity_poly.entity_id
_entity_poly.type
_entity_poly.pdbx_seq_one_letter_code
_entity_poly.pdbx_strand_id
1 'polypeptide(L)'
;MRANFEFINKLGVDKWCFHDRDIAPDGKTLEETNANLDEVVALAKELQGSKIRPSWGTAQLFVHPHYMHGGATSSELGVYAYAAAQVKKAIEARFLETIVAYKKKIGFNGLALRANGFYVLLGVVKFDPKTVSAPGFSKRF
;
A
#
# COMPACT_ATOMS: atom_id res chain seq x y z
N MET A 1 -11.79 -12.88 -2.08
CA MET A 1 -12.19 -11.96 -3.17
C MET A 1 -13.59 -12.16 -3.73
N ARG A 2 -13.99 -13.35 -4.21
CA ARG A 2 -15.30 -13.56 -4.86
C ARG A 2 -16.49 -13.09 -4.00
N ALA A 3 -16.54 -13.49 -2.72
CA ALA A 3 -17.57 -13.06 -1.78
C ALA A 3 -17.63 -11.53 -1.60
N ASN A 4 -16.48 -10.84 -1.59
CA ASN A 4 -16.42 -9.39 -1.47
C ASN A 4 -17.06 -8.69 -2.68
N PHE A 5 -16.72 -9.12 -3.90
CA PHE A 5 -17.31 -8.55 -5.12
C PHE A 5 -18.80 -8.90 -5.29
N GLU A 6 -19.23 -10.07 -4.83
CA GLU A 6 -20.67 -10.38 -4.74
C GLU A 6 -21.39 -9.41 -3.78
N PHE A 7 -20.80 -9.17 -2.61
CA PHE A 7 -21.35 -8.27 -1.60
C PHE A 7 -21.43 -6.82 -2.11
N ILE A 8 -20.35 -6.30 -2.71
CA ILE A 8 -20.31 -4.96 -3.31
C ILE A 8 -21.40 -4.80 -4.37
N ASN A 9 -21.57 -5.80 -5.24
CA ASN A 9 -22.62 -5.79 -6.27
C ASN A 9 -24.03 -5.75 -5.64
N LYS A 10 -24.30 -6.56 -4.60
CA LYS A 10 -25.59 -6.56 -3.91
C LYS A 10 -25.89 -5.24 -3.20
N LEU A 11 -24.87 -4.57 -2.68
CA LEU A 11 -25.00 -3.26 -2.08
C LEU A 11 -25.18 -2.13 -3.11
N GLY A 12 -24.93 -2.39 -4.39
CA GLY A 12 -25.00 -1.37 -5.45
C GLY A 12 -23.88 -0.32 -5.35
N VAL A 13 -22.75 -0.67 -4.73
CA VAL A 13 -21.58 0.21 -4.57
C VAL A 13 -20.59 -0.03 -5.72
N ASP A 14 -19.96 1.04 -6.21
CA ASP A 14 -19.01 1.00 -7.35
C ASP A 14 -17.54 1.13 -6.91
N LYS A 15 -17.30 1.29 -5.60
CA LYS A 15 -15.97 1.47 -5.00
C LYS A 15 -15.65 0.40 -3.97
N TRP A 16 -14.37 0.07 -3.86
CA TRP A 16 -13.85 -0.75 -2.79
C TRP A 16 -12.44 -0.31 -2.40
N CYS A 17 -12.01 -0.73 -1.21
CA CYS A 17 -10.73 -0.35 -0.63
C CYS A 17 -10.08 -1.57 -0.01
N PHE A 18 -8.75 -1.54 0.11
CA PHE A 18 -8.01 -2.63 0.74
C PHE A 18 -6.70 -2.14 1.35
N HIS A 19 -6.28 -2.79 2.43
CA HIS A 19 -4.87 -2.94 2.71
C HIS A 19 -4.34 -4.18 1.98
N ASP A 20 -3.07 -4.16 1.57
CA ASP A 20 -2.39 -5.30 0.96
C ASP A 20 -2.54 -6.62 1.77
N ARG A 21 -2.48 -6.53 3.11
CA ARG A 21 -2.66 -7.68 4.02
C ARG A 21 -4.11 -8.03 4.36
N ASP A 22 -5.08 -7.23 3.93
CA ASP A 22 -6.50 -7.61 4.06
C ASP A 22 -6.88 -8.65 2.99
N ILE A 23 -6.21 -8.61 1.85
CA ILE A 23 -6.58 -9.39 0.66
C ILE A 23 -5.66 -10.58 0.41
N ALA A 24 -4.39 -10.51 0.82
CA ALA A 24 -3.41 -11.56 0.61
C ALA A 24 -2.62 -11.86 1.90
N PRO A 25 -2.31 -13.14 2.18
CA PRO A 25 -1.54 -13.52 3.35
C PRO A 25 -0.05 -13.15 3.22
N ASP A 26 0.60 -12.96 4.36
CA ASP A 26 2.07 -12.94 4.43
C ASP A 26 2.65 -14.31 4.02
N GLY A 27 3.78 -14.26 3.33
CA GLY A 27 4.67 -15.41 3.11
C GLY A 27 5.82 -15.45 4.14
N LYS A 28 6.73 -16.41 3.97
CA LYS A 28 7.94 -16.53 4.80
C LYS A 28 9.01 -15.52 4.40
N THR A 29 8.96 -15.04 3.17
CA THR A 29 9.87 -14.00 2.64
C THR A 29 9.07 -12.88 1.99
N LEU A 30 9.73 -11.73 1.78
CA LEU A 30 9.09 -10.60 1.09
C LEU A 30 8.70 -10.97 -0.35
N GLU A 31 9.49 -11.80 -1.02
CA GLU A 31 9.20 -12.31 -2.37
C GLU A 31 7.93 -13.15 -2.39
N GLU A 32 7.79 -14.09 -1.44
CA GLU A 32 6.59 -14.92 -1.30
C GLU A 32 5.36 -14.07 -0.97
N THR A 33 5.49 -13.13 -0.03
CA THR A 33 4.41 -12.18 0.28
C THR A 33 3.98 -11.36 -0.94
N ASN A 34 4.94 -10.92 -1.76
CA ASN A 34 4.65 -10.16 -2.97
C ASN A 34 3.98 -11.02 -4.04
N ALA A 35 4.39 -12.28 -4.19
CA ALA A 35 3.78 -13.23 -5.12
C ALA A 35 2.33 -13.54 -4.73
N ASN A 36 2.07 -13.79 -3.44
CA ASN A 36 0.71 -13.99 -2.92
C ASN A 36 -0.18 -12.79 -3.22
N LEU A 37 0.34 -11.57 -3.03
CA LEU A 37 -0.39 -10.35 -3.34
C LEU A 37 -0.68 -10.23 -4.84
N ASP A 38 0.30 -10.53 -5.71
CA ASP A 38 0.12 -10.45 -7.17
C ASP A 38 -0.99 -11.38 -7.68
N GLU A 39 -1.09 -12.60 -7.15
CA GLU A 39 -2.16 -13.54 -7.51
C GLU A 39 -3.55 -12.99 -7.15
N VAL A 40 -3.70 -12.48 -5.93
CA VAL A 40 -4.99 -11.94 -5.47
C VAL A 40 -5.35 -10.66 -6.22
N VAL A 41 -4.37 -9.81 -6.50
CA VAL A 41 -4.50 -8.58 -7.29
C VAL A 41 -4.95 -8.90 -8.71
N ALA A 42 -4.40 -9.96 -9.34
CA ALA A 42 -4.85 -10.42 -10.65
C ALA A 42 -6.32 -10.88 -10.62
N LEU A 43 -6.72 -11.67 -9.62
CA LEU A 43 -8.11 -12.07 -9.44
C LEU A 43 -9.04 -10.88 -9.17
N ALA A 44 -8.59 -9.89 -8.39
CA ALA A 44 -9.36 -8.69 -8.12
C ALA A 44 -9.59 -7.86 -9.40
N LYS A 45 -8.58 -7.75 -10.28
CA LYS A 45 -8.73 -7.10 -11.60
C LYS A 45 -9.82 -7.75 -12.43
N GLU A 46 -9.83 -9.07 -12.50
CA GLU A 46 -10.83 -9.84 -13.24
C GLU A 46 -12.25 -9.59 -12.69
N LEU A 47 -12.42 -9.67 -11.36
CA LEU A 47 -13.73 -9.56 -10.70
C LEU A 47 -14.31 -8.13 -10.69
N GLN A 48 -13.48 -7.09 -10.82
CA GLN A 48 -13.94 -5.69 -10.90
C GLN A 48 -14.83 -5.41 -12.10
N GLY A 49 -14.60 -6.10 -13.23
CA GLY A 49 -15.27 -5.81 -14.50
C GLY A 49 -15.18 -4.32 -14.87
N SER A 50 -16.27 -3.76 -15.39
CA SER A 50 -16.35 -2.34 -15.80
C SER A 50 -16.89 -1.40 -14.72
N LYS A 51 -17.74 -1.91 -13.81
CA LYS A 51 -18.52 -1.09 -12.87
C LYS A 51 -17.82 -0.82 -11.55
N ILE A 52 -17.05 -1.77 -11.02
CA ILE A 52 -16.42 -1.63 -9.71
C ILE A 52 -14.96 -1.19 -9.91
N ARG A 53 -14.53 -0.17 -9.17
CA ARG A 53 -13.15 0.34 -9.21
C ARG A 53 -12.60 0.44 -7.80
N PRO A 54 -11.28 0.28 -7.59
CA PRO A 54 -10.70 0.64 -6.30
C PRO A 54 -10.97 2.13 -6.04
N SER A 55 -11.14 2.53 -4.79
CA SER A 55 -10.99 3.93 -4.39
C SER A 55 -9.54 4.18 -4.00
N TRP A 56 -9.06 3.41 -3.02
CA TRP A 56 -7.69 3.44 -2.56
C TRP A 56 -7.21 2.03 -2.21
N GLY A 57 -5.88 1.88 -2.24
CA GLY A 57 -5.15 0.73 -1.72
C GLY A 57 -3.99 1.23 -0.88
N THR A 58 -3.66 0.54 0.21
CA THR A 58 -2.59 0.97 1.13
C THR A 58 -1.82 -0.21 1.73
N ALA A 59 -0.65 0.08 2.32
CA ALA A 59 0.17 -0.91 3.00
C ALA A 59 -0.22 -1.01 4.49
N GLN A 60 -0.44 -2.23 4.98
CA GLN A 60 -0.77 -2.49 6.38
C GLN A 60 0.47 -2.49 7.28
N LEU A 61 1.01 -1.30 7.57
CA LEU A 61 2.26 -1.15 8.34
C LEU A 61 2.06 -1.13 9.87
N PHE A 62 1.13 -1.92 10.41
CA PHE A 62 0.77 -1.82 11.84
C PHE A 62 0.27 -3.11 12.51
N VAL A 63 0.07 -4.21 11.78
CA VAL A 63 -0.39 -5.49 12.38
C VAL A 63 0.77 -6.43 12.63
N HIS A 64 1.65 -6.61 11.64
CA HIS A 64 2.76 -7.55 11.77
C HIS A 64 3.72 -7.12 12.91
N PRO A 65 4.19 -8.05 13.78
CA PRO A 65 4.99 -7.71 14.96
C PRO A 65 6.24 -6.87 14.70
N HIS A 66 6.84 -6.95 13.50
CA HIS A 66 7.99 -6.11 13.15
C HIS A 66 7.69 -4.59 13.14
N TYR A 67 6.41 -4.19 13.09
CA TYR A 67 5.97 -2.81 13.10
C TYR A 67 5.61 -2.32 14.51
N MET A 68 5.88 -3.12 15.54
CA MET A 68 5.61 -2.76 16.94
C MET A 68 6.29 -1.43 17.34
N HIS A 69 7.45 -1.13 16.75
CA HIS A 69 8.18 0.13 16.97
C HIS A 69 7.98 1.16 15.85
N GLY A 70 6.98 0.95 14.98
CA GLY A 70 6.66 1.79 13.83
C GLY A 70 7.11 1.20 12.50
N GLY A 71 6.55 1.70 11.39
CA GLY A 71 7.02 1.42 10.03
C GLY A 71 8.10 2.41 9.61
N ALA A 72 7.68 3.51 8.96
CA ALA A 72 8.60 4.59 8.57
C ALA A 72 9.25 5.35 9.75
N THR A 73 8.72 5.19 10.97
CA THR A 73 9.24 5.84 12.19
C THR A 73 9.98 4.87 13.10
N SER A 74 10.28 3.66 12.63
CA SER A 74 11.07 2.71 13.40
C SER A 74 12.49 3.22 13.63
N SER A 75 13.05 2.95 14.81
CA SER A 75 14.48 3.13 15.08
C SER A 75 15.34 2.09 14.34
N GLU A 76 14.74 0.99 13.88
CA GLU A 76 15.42 -0.10 13.18
C GLU A 76 15.40 0.10 11.66
N LEU A 77 16.58 0.23 11.05
CA LEU A 77 16.72 0.46 9.60
C LEU A 77 16.09 -0.66 8.76
N GLY A 78 16.19 -1.92 9.21
CA GLY A 78 15.58 -3.06 8.53
C GLY A 78 14.05 -2.96 8.45
N VAL A 79 13.40 -2.45 9.51
CA VAL A 79 11.96 -2.25 9.54
C VAL A 79 11.54 -1.10 8.61
N TYR A 80 12.31 0.00 8.61
CA TYR A 80 12.11 1.09 7.66
C TYR A 80 12.20 0.61 6.20
N ALA A 81 13.25 -0.14 5.87
CA ALA A 81 13.47 -0.67 4.53
C ALA A 81 12.34 -1.64 4.11
N TYR A 82 11.92 -2.55 5.00
CA TYR A 82 10.82 -3.46 4.74
C TYR A 82 9.50 -2.70 4.52
N ALA A 83 9.20 -1.70 5.37
CA ALA A 83 8.03 -0.84 5.22
C ALA A 83 8.02 -0.11 3.87
N ALA A 84 9.16 0.43 3.44
CA ALA A 84 9.30 1.08 2.14
C ALA A 84 9.05 0.11 0.99
N ALA A 85 9.57 -1.12 1.07
CA ALA A 85 9.34 -2.15 0.06
C ALA A 85 7.85 -2.56 -0.01
N GLN A 86 7.20 -2.73 1.14
CA GLN A 86 5.77 -3.04 1.19
C GLN A 86 4.92 -1.89 0.63
N VAL A 87 5.24 -0.64 0.97
CA VAL A 87 4.58 0.54 0.38
C VAL A 87 4.76 0.56 -1.14
N LYS A 88 5.97 0.35 -1.64
CA LYS A 88 6.23 0.25 -3.08
C LYS A 88 5.33 -0.81 -3.72
N LYS A 89 5.24 -2.00 -3.14
CA LYS A 89 4.39 -3.07 -3.68
C LYS A 89 2.90 -2.70 -3.63
N ALA A 90 2.42 -2.10 -2.55
CA ALA A 90 1.04 -1.63 -2.46
C ALA A 90 0.72 -0.56 -3.52
N ILE A 91 1.70 0.26 -3.91
CA ILE A 91 1.58 1.23 -5.01
C ILE A 91 1.49 0.55 -6.37
N GLU A 92 2.22 -0.55 -6.58
CA GLU A 92 2.14 -1.33 -7.82
C GLU A 92 0.84 -2.16 -7.90
N ALA A 93 0.36 -2.64 -6.76
CA ALA A 93 -0.87 -3.42 -6.63
C ALA A 93 -2.14 -2.60 -6.87
N ARG A 94 -2.12 -1.30 -6.57
CA ARG A 94 -3.29 -0.41 -6.79
C ARG A 94 -3.37 -0.02 -8.27
N PHE A 95 -4.52 -0.29 -8.88
CA PHE A 95 -4.79 -0.01 -10.30
C PHE A 95 -5.06 1.47 -10.62
N LEU A 96 -4.68 2.41 -9.75
CA LEU A 96 -5.06 3.83 -9.78
C LEU A 96 -3.92 4.74 -9.29
N GLU A 97 -4.09 6.06 -9.40
CA GLU A 97 -3.04 7.08 -9.20
C GLU A 97 -2.90 7.63 -7.74
N THR A 98 -3.96 7.69 -6.91
CA THR A 98 -3.94 8.20 -5.50
C THR A 98 -3.67 7.22 -4.30
N ILE A 99 -2.56 7.39 -3.57
CA ILE A 99 -2.20 6.60 -2.35
C ILE A 99 -2.75 7.27 -1.08
N VAL A 100 -3.25 6.48 -0.12
CA VAL A 100 -3.57 6.95 1.25
C VAL A 100 -2.62 6.27 2.23
N ALA A 101 -1.79 7.03 2.95
CA ALA A 101 -0.97 6.52 4.05
C ALA A 101 -1.67 6.79 5.39
N TYR A 102 -1.94 5.75 6.16
CA TYR A 102 -2.56 5.88 7.48
C TYR A 102 -1.50 5.85 8.59
N LYS A 103 -1.46 6.88 9.43
CA LYS A 103 -0.61 6.93 10.63
C LYS A 103 -1.40 6.45 11.84
N LYS A 104 -1.14 5.24 12.34
CA LYS A 104 -1.63 4.82 13.66
C LYS A 104 -0.81 5.56 14.73
N LYS A 105 -1.47 6.36 15.55
CA LYS A 105 -0.87 7.29 16.53
C LYS A 105 -0.25 6.51 17.70
N ILE A 106 0.98 6.01 17.53
CA ILE A 106 1.89 5.70 18.64
C ILE A 106 2.75 6.97 18.81
N GLY A 107 2.59 7.64 19.95
CA GLY A 107 2.66 9.10 20.08
C GLY A 107 4.00 9.79 19.83
N PHE A 108 3.92 10.98 19.21
CA PHE A 108 4.72 12.19 19.48
C PHE A 108 3.91 13.41 18.97
N ASN A 109 3.82 14.48 19.77
CA ASN A 109 3.06 15.69 19.48
C ASN A 109 3.84 16.61 18.52
N GLY A 110 3.26 16.94 17.36
CA GLY A 110 3.84 17.86 16.39
C GLY A 110 2.76 18.56 15.56
N LEU A 111 2.95 19.86 15.35
CA LEU A 111 2.05 20.86 14.77
C LEU A 111 1.61 20.51 13.33
N ALA A 112 0.30 20.47 13.06
CA ALA A 112 -0.24 20.37 11.71
C ALA A 112 -0.50 21.78 11.15
N LEU A 113 0.24 22.18 10.11
CA LEU A 113 -0.04 23.40 9.35
C LEU A 113 -1.06 23.09 8.25
N ARG A 114 -2.10 23.93 8.19
CA ARG A 114 -3.24 23.84 7.27
C ARG A 114 -2.96 24.69 6.02
N ALA A 115 -2.94 24.07 4.84
CA ALA A 115 -3.14 24.77 3.57
C ALA A 115 -3.75 23.82 2.52
N ASN A 116 -4.94 24.17 2.04
CA ASN A 116 -5.57 23.76 0.77
C ASN A 116 -5.59 22.25 0.39
N GLY A 117 -6.39 21.48 1.13
CA GLY A 117 -7.33 20.54 0.49
C GLY A 117 -6.89 19.10 0.19
N PHE A 118 -5.63 18.68 0.41
CA PHE A 118 -5.23 17.27 0.24
C PHE A 118 -4.23 16.84 1.32
N TYR A 119 -4.56 15.79 2.07
CA TYR A 119 -3.63 15.18 3.03
C TYR A 119 -2.70 14.22 2.30
N VAL A 120 -1.45 14.65 2.09
CA VAL A 120 -0.31 13.75 1.94
C VAL A 120 0.59 13.94 3.16
N LEU A 121 0.71 12.91 3.99
CA LEU A 121 1.69 12.90 5.09
C LEU A 121 2.71 11.78 4.89
N LEU A 122 3.48 11.92 3.80
CA LEU A 122 4.85 11.44 3.59
C LEU A 122 5.25 12.03 2.23
N GLY A 123 6.36 12.79 2.19
CA GLY A 123 6.75 13.66 1.09
C GLY A 123 6.45 13.09 -0.31
N VAL A 124 5.67 13.84 -1.09
CA VAL A 124 5.44 13.55 -2.51
C VAL A 124 6.77 13.71 -3.24
N VAL A 125 7.45 12.60 -3.54
CA VAL A 125 8.24 12.54 -4.78
C VAL A 125 7.23 12.22 -5.87
N LYS A 126 6.92 13.22 -6.69
CA LYS A 126 6.18 13.05 -7.92
C LYS A 126 7.05 12.18 -8.83
N PHE A 127 6.65 10.92 -9.07
CA PHE A 127 7.38 10.02 -9.94
C PHE A 127 6.98 10.30 -11.39
N ASP A 128 7.82 11.03 -12.14
CA ASP A 128 7.69 11.18 -13.59
C ASP A 128 8.49 10.06 -14.28
N PRO A 129 7.83 9.09 -14.94
CA PRO A 129 8.50 7.95 -15.58
C PRO A 129 9.46 8.35 -16.71
N LYS A 130 9.46 9.60 -17.17
CA LYS A 130 10.39 10.10 -18.21
C LYS A 130 11.72 10.63 -17.67
N THR A 131 11.89 10.70 -16.35
CA THR A 131 13.05 11.38 -15.73
C THR A 131 14.05 10.45 -15.02
N VAL A 132 13.86 9.12 -15.09
CA VAL A 132 14.79 8.17 -14.45
C VAL A 132 15.95 7.85 -15.39
N SER A 133 17.02 8.63 -15.29
CA SER A 133 18.38 8.10 -15.43
C SER A 133 19.05 8.19 -14.06
N ALA A 134 19.20 7.04 -13.40
CA ALA A 134 19.99 6.94 -12.18
C ALA A 134 21.08 5.87 -12.38
N PRO A 135 22.36 6.22 -12.19
CA PRO A 135 23.45 5.27 -12.29
C PRO A 135 23.54 4.42 -11.02
N GLY A 136 23.82 3.12 -11.19
CA GLY A 136 24.49 2.29 -10.20
C GLY A 136 23.71 1.96 -8.91
N PHE A 137 22.93 0.88 -8.95
CA PHE A 137 22.68 0.08 -7.75
C PHE A 137 22.99 -1.38 -8.09
N SER A 138 24.08 -1.91 -7.50
CA SER A 138 24.46 -3.30 -7.67
C SER A 138 23.53 -4.19 -6.86
N LYS A 139 23.15 -5.31 -7.48
CA LYS A 139 22.26 -6.33 -6.90
C LYS A 139 22.95 -7.02 -5.71
N ARG A 140 22.56 -6.65 -4.50
CA ARG A 140 22.50 -7.54 -3.33
C ARG A 140 21.38 -7.05 -2.45
N PHE A 141 20.22 -7.69 -2.57
CA PHE A 141 19.43 -8.34 -1.53
C PHE A 141 18.43 -9.23 -2.26
#